data_AF-A0A6F8YI85-F1
#
_entry.id   AF-A0A6F8YI85-F1
#
_cell.length_a   1.000
_cell.length_b   1.000
_cell.length_c   1.000
_cell.angle_alpha   90.00
_cell.angle_beta   90.00
_cell.angle_gamma   90.00
#
_symmetry.space_group_name_H-M   'P 1'
#
loop_
_entity.id
_entity.type
_entity.pdbx_description
1 polymer ?
#
loop_
_entity_poly.entity_id
_entity_poly.type
_entity_poly.pdbx_seq_one_letter_code
_entity_poly.pdbx_strand_id
1 'polypeptide(L)' 'MTSSNAEWQPERHTDDEHVPVEEQARRQGVRPLASADELVVPGMFESDEELDEFLADLYASRRASMA' A
#
# COMPACT_ATOMS: atom_id res chain seq x y z
N MET A 1 2.03 -38.81 3.85
CA MET A 1 3.25 -38.61 3.05
C MET A 1 2.80 -38.61 1.60
N THR A 2 2.88 -37.55 0.79
CA THR A 2 3.73 -36.35 0.78
C THR A 2 2.86 -35.12 0.49
N SER A 3 2.92 -34.09 1.33
CA SER A 3 2.31 -32.79 1.04
C SER A 3 2.90 -32.24 -0.24
N SER A 4 2.04 -31.86 -1.18
CA SER A 4 2.40 -31.10 -2.36
C SER A 4 2.89 -29.73 -1.88
N ASN A 5 4.21 -29.60 -1.73
CA ASN A 5 4.85 -28.34 -1.48
C ASN A 5 4.67 -27.51 -2.76
N ALA A 6 3.58 -26.74 -2.82
CA ALA A 6 3.50 -25.62 -3.75
C ALA A 6 4.57 -24.63 -3.30
N GLU A 7 5.78 -24.85 -3.78
CA GLU A 7 6.83 -23.84 -3.72
C GLU A 7 6.26 -22.61 -4.40
N TRP A 8 5.82 -21.65 -3.59
CA TRP A 8 5.61 -20.30 -4.03
C TRP A 8 7.00 -19.77 -4.36
N GLN A 9 7.49 -20.15 -5.54
CA GLN A 9 8.65 -19.52 -6.11
C GLN A 9 8.13 -18.15 -6.55
N PRO A 10 8.56 -17.03 -5.93
CA PRO A 10 8.39 -15.77 -6.61
C PRO A 10 9.19 -15.96 -7.90
N GLU A 11 8.51 -16.10 -9.03
CA GLU A 11 9.15 -15.95 -10.32
C GLU A 11 9.92 -14.63 -10.21
N ARG A 12 11.24 -14.70 -10.13
CA ARG A 12 12.06 -13.50 -10.21
C ARG A 12 11.79 -13.01 -11.62
N HIS A 13 10.94 -12.00 -11.75
CA HIS A 13 10.65 -11.33 -13.01
C HIS A 13 11.99 -10.79 -13.56
N THR A 14 12.70 -11.61 -14.32
CA THR A 14 13.96 -11.24 -14.97
C THR A 14 13.72 -10.40 -16.23
N ASP A 15 12.45 -10.03 -16.48
CA ASP A 15 11.97 -9.16 -17.56
C ASP A 15 10.95 -8.13 -17.05
N ASP A 16 11.05 -7.67 -15.80
CA ASP A 16 10.45 -6.36 -15.49
C ASP A 16 11.32 -5.30 -16.18
N GLU A 17 11.11 -5.15 -17.49
CA GLU A 17 11.56 -4.03 -18.28
C GLU A 17 11.26 -2.78 -17.45
N HIS A 18 12.31 -2.05 -17.05
CA HIS A 18 12.16 -0.91 -16.16
C HIS A 18 11.18 0.09 -16.79
N VAL A 19 9.94 0.10 -16.32
CA VAL A 19 8.91 1.00 -16.81
C VAL A 19 9.06 2.33 -16.08
N PRO A 20 9.30 3.45 -16.79
CA PRO A 20 9.35 4.77 -16.18
C PRO A 20 8.07 5.09 -15.41
N VAL A 21 8.17 5.86 -14.32
CA VAL A 21 7.05 6.23 -13.46
C VAL A 21 5.93 6.91 -14.25
N GLU A 22 6.28 7.71 -15.25
CA GLU A 22 5.34 8.39 -16.14
C GLU A 22 4.51 7.40 -16.96
N GLU A 23 5.15 6.32 -17.43
CA GLU A 23 4.48 5.26 -18.18
C GLU A 23 3.58 4.41 -17.28
N GLN A 24 4.03 4.14 -16.05
CA GLN A 24 3.19 3.48 -15.04
C GLN A 24 1.96 4.32 -14.70
N ALA A 25 2.14 5.63 -14.50
CA ALA A 25 1.06 6.55 -14.19
C ALA A 25 0.03 6.60 -15.32
N ARG A 26 0.49 6.69 -16.56
CA ARG A 26 -0.36 6.67 -17.76
C ARG A 26 -1.18 5.38 -17.87
N ARG A 27 -0.55 4.21 -17.66
CA ARG A 27 -1.22 2.90 -17.74
C ARG A 27 -2.29 2.72 -16.66
N GLN A 28 -2.04 3.21 -15.46
CA GLN A 28 -2.98 3.11 -14.34
C GLN A 28 -4.03 4.23 -14.34
N GLY A 29 -3.90 5.22 -15.24
CA GLY A 29 -4.79 6.38 -15.29
C GLY A 29 -4.70 7.26 -14.03
N VAL A 30 -3.60 7.15 -13.28
CA VAL A 30 -3.40 7.90 -12.05
C VAL A 30 -2.79 9.26 -12.36
N ARG A 31 -3.21 10.28 -11.62
CA ARG A 31 -2.70 11.64 -11.73
C ARG A 31 -1.96 12.02 -10.43
N PRO A 32 -0.93 12.87 -10.51
CA PRO A 32 -0.36 13.47 -9.31
C PRO A 32 -1.42 14.24 -8.53
N LEU A 33 -1.36 14.15 -7.20
CA LEU A 33 -2.21 14.91 -6.29
C LEU A 33 -1.76 16.38 -6.28
N ALA A 34 -2.69 17.32 -6.43
CA ALA A 34 -2.36 18.74 -6.36
C ALA A 34 -2.32 19.26 -4.91
N SER A 35 -3.05 18.63 -3.98
CA SER A 35 -3.00 18.93 -2.55
C SER A 35 -3.33 17.70 -1.69
N ALA A 36 -3.10 17.83 -0.38
CA ALA A 36 -3.51 16.82 0.59
C ALA A 36 -5.04 16.70 0.69
N ASP A 37 -5.80 17.73 0.30
CA ASP A 37 -7.26 17.72 0.35
C ASP A 37 -7.85 16.67 -0.61
N GLU A 38 -7.13 16.32 -1.68
CA GLU A 38 -7.53 15.24 -2.59
C GLU A 38 -7.50 13.85 -1.94
N LEU A 39 -6.83 13.70 -0.79
CA LEU A 39 -6.79 12.45 -0.03
C LEU A 39 -7.97 12.32 0.95
N VAL A 40 -8.79 13.37 1.11
CA VAL A 40 -9.92 13.34 2.02
C VAL A 40 -11.02 12.46 1.41
N VAL A 41 -11.29 11.33 2.06
CA VAL A 41 -12.39 10.42 1.71
C VAL A 41 -13.50 10.59 2.73
N PRO A 42 -14.66 11.20 2.36
CA PRO A 42 -15.77 11.36 3.29
C PRO A 42 -16.31 10.00 3.76
N GLY A 43 -16.52 9.87 5.08
CA GLY A 43 -16.99 8.62 5.68
C GLY A 43 -15.97 7.49 5.63
N MET A 44 -14.68 7.80 5.49
CA MET A 44 -13.60 6.81 5.61
C MET A 44 -13.56 6.15 6.99
N PHE A 45 -13.95 6.91 8.02
CA PHE A 45 -14.15 6.43 9.38
C PHE A 45 -15.60 6.67 9.77
N GLU A 46 -16.19 5.71 10.47
CA GLU A 46 -17.57 5.72 10.93
C GLU A 46 -17.71 6.62 12.19
N SER A 47 -16.63 6.82 12.95
CA SER A 47 -16.60 7.73 14.10
C SER A 47 -15.20 8.28 14.39
N ASP A 48 -15.13 9.30 15.24
CA ASP A 48 -13.86 9.88 15.70
C ASP A 48 -13.07 8.88 16.55
N GLU A 49 -13.75 8.01 17.31
CA GLU A 49 -13.11 6.95 18.09
C GLU A 49 -12.38 5.92 17.20
N GLU A 50 -12.97 5.54 16.06
CA GLU A 50 -12.33 4.64 15.10
C GLU A 50 -11.05 5.27 14.52
N LEU A 51 -11.09 6.57 14.22
CA LEU A 51 -9.92 7.31 13.76
C LEU A 51 -8.82 7.32 14.84
N ASP A 52 -9.17 7.55 16.10
CA ASP A 52 -8.21 7.56 17.21
C ASP A 52 -7.57 6.19 17.42
N GLU A 53 -8.34 5.10 17.35
CA GLU A 53 -7.82 3.73 17.43
C GLU A 53 -6.85 3.42 16.28
N PHE A 54 -7.22 3.79 15.05
CA PHE A 54 -6.35 3.63 13.87
C PHE A 54 -5.02 4.39 14.04
N LEU A 55 -5.08 5.64 14.51
CA LEU A 55 -3.88 6.45 14.72
C LEU A 55 -2.98 5.85 15.82
N ALA A 56 -3.56 5.35 16.91
CA ALA A 56 -2.81 4.70 17.97
C ALA A 56 -2.06 3.46 17.46
N ASP A 57 -2.72 2.58 16.71
CA ASP A 57 -2.12 1.40 16.12
C ASP A 57 -1.02 1.76 15.09
N LEU A 58 -1.29 2.74 14.23
CA LEU A 58 -0.30 3.23 13.25
C LEU A 58 0.97 3.75 13.94
N TYR A 59 0.83 4.53 15.01
CA TYR A 59 1.98 5.03 15.77
C TYR A 59 2.74 3.91 16.48
N ALA A 60 2.04 2.92 17.04
CA ALA A 60 2.67 1.76 17.66
C ALA A 60 3.48 0.95 16.63
N SER A 61 2.87 0.64 15.48
CA SER A 61 3.49 -0.07 14.37
C SER A 61 4.72 0.66 13.82
N ARG A 62 4.61 1.98 13.61
CA ARG A 62 5.75 2.79 13.14
C ARG A 62 6.90 2.79 14.14
N ARG A 63 6.61 2.91 15.43
CA ARG A 63 7.64 2.90 16.48
C ARG A 63 8.32 1.54 16.58
N ALA A 64 7.56 0.44 16.46
CA ALA A 64 8.12 -0.91 16.49
C ALA A 64 9.11 -1.16 15.35
N SER A 65 8.86 -0.63 14.15
CA SER A 65 9.75 -0.76 12.99
C SER A 65 11.04 0.06 13.08
N MET A 66 11.15 0.98 14.04
CA MET A 66 12.34 1.82 14.25
C MET A 66 13.20 1.36 15.45
N ALA A 67 12.83 0.25 16.11
CA ALA A 67 13.56 -0.35 17.22
C ALA A 67 14.38 -1.56 16.75
#